data_AF-A0A1V9Y7H8-F1
#
_entry.id   AF-A0A1V9Y7H8-F1
#
_cell.length_a   1.000
_cell.length_b   1.000
_cell.length_c   1.000
_cell.angle_alpha   90.00
_cell.angle_beta   90.00
_cell.angle_gamma   90.00
#
_symmetry.space_group_name_H-M   'P 1'
#
loop_
_entity.id
_entity.type
_entity.pdbx_description
1 polymer ?
#
loop_
_entity_poly.entity_id
_entity_poly.type
_entity_poly.pdbx_seq_one_letter_code
_entity_poly.pdbx_strand_id
1 'polypeptide(L)'
;MDDRRPAAPRQLGVQLSLVILVFIVQFLVLQYWFSSDQELKSLREEKLDNVMSTHEPFVRAAVMYLPPAQADKFITQLRWFRQSWLTMHEYEPELWRTDIVVFTSTSLIELKELGCVENPRSNVQEPNKCIVIADYKKASFPEFNYDFADSINVAAVNHPWVEIYDWVLRTDIDTFLTPAFATWKPSTMAVGFGQYSFDGYDTNDRLARIMKDLDMQPAELDNIGSTWYGARQLVQSCANMTMEMMLYLNKNEFTQEEKNAEYGAKGWPRWH
;
A
#
# COMPACT_ATOMS: atom_id res chain seq x y z
N MET A 1 -14.25 26.22 41.09
CA MET A 1 -13.33 25.08 41.33
C MET A 1 -13.53 24.14 40.17
N ASP A 2 -12.63 24.27 39.19
CA ASP A 2 -12.61 23.58 37.89
C ASP A 2 -11.79 22.30 38.08
N ASP A 3 -12.42 21.12 37.95
CA ASP A 3 -11.77 19.82 38.09
C ASP A 3 -11.55 19.20 36.69
N ARG A 4 -10.53 19.71 35.99
CA ARG A 4 -10.04 19.09 34.75
C ARG A 4 -9.04 18.01 35.10
N ARG A 5 -9.49 16.76 35.07
CA ARG A 5 -8.57 15.61 34.97
C ARG A 5 -7.92 15.61 33.58
N PRO A 6 -6.60 15.42 33.48
CA PRO A 6 -5.95 15.23 32.19
C PRO A 6 -6.39 13.89 31.58
N ALA A 7 -6.75 13.92 30.29
CA ALA A 7 -7.06 12.72 29.53
C ALA A 7 -5.84 11.79 29.47
N ALA A 8 -6.07 10.50 29.68
CA ALA A 8 -5.03 9.47 29.58
C ALA A 8 -4.40 9.43 28.18
N PRO A 9 -3.09 9.15 28.06
CA PRO A 9 -2.43 9.04 26.77
C PRO A 9 -2.97 7.82 26.01
N ARG A 10 -3.87 8.07 25.05
CA ARG A 10 -4.48 7.07 24.16
C ARG A 10 -3.43 6.54 23.18
N GLN A 11 -3.24 5.22 23.14
CA GLN A 11 -3.04 4.29 21.98
C GLN A 11 -2.28 4.73 20.70
N LEU A 12 -1.61 5.87 20.67
CA LEU A 12 -0.90 6.39 19.50
C LEU A 12 0.39 5.60 19.21
N GLY A 13 1.02 5.06 20.27
CA GLY A 13 2.31 4.40 20.17
C GLY A 13 2.28 3.05 19.44
N VAL A 14 1.20 2.28 19.57
CA VAL A 14 1.07 0.96 18.92
C VAL A 14 0.86 1.11 17.42
N GLN A 15 0.08 2.11 16.99
CA GLN A 15 -0.17 2.33 15.56
C GLN A 15 1.07 2.84 14.82
N LEU A 16 1.95 3.59 15.48
CA LEU A 16 3.16 4.14 14.85
C LEU A 16 4.22 3.06 14.55
N SER A 17 4.59 2.25 15.54
CA SER A 17 5.63 1.21 15.39
C SER A 17 5.24 0.16 14.37
N LEU A 18 3.99 -0.21 14.40
CA LEU A 18 3.43 -1.13 13.45
C LEU A 18 3.45 -0.57 12.01
N VAL A 19 3.02 0.68 11.81
CA VAL A 19 3.07 1.36 10.50
C VAL A 19 4.49 1.38 9.93
N ILE A 20 5.50 1.44 10.78
CA ILE A 20 6.89 1.49 10.31
C ILE A 20 7.48 0.11 10.02
N LEU A 21 7.04 -0.96 10.70
CA LEU A 21 7.33 -2.33 10.28
C LEU A 21 6.90 -2.57 8.83
N VAL A 22 5.76 -2.01 8.42
CA VAL A 22 5.31 -2.04 7.01
C VAL A 22 6.37 -1.42 6.13
N PHE A 23 6.77 -0.17 6.41
CA PHE A 23 7.71 0.56 5.56
C PHE A 23 9.11 -0.08 5.45
N ILE A 24 9.63 -0.64 6.55
CA ILE A 24 10.92 -1.35 6.61
C ILE A 24 10.92 -2.57 5.70
N VAL A 25 9.80 -3.26 5.65
CA VAL A 25 9.65 -4.51 4.92
C VAL A 25 9.39 -4.24 3.45
N GLN A 26 8.57 -3.22 3.16
CA GLN A 26 8.33 -2.71 1.81
C GLN A 26 9.64 -2.38 1.07
N PHE A 27 10.62 -1.88 1.81
CA PHE A 27 11.95 -1.57 1.33
C PHE A 27 12.76 -2.77 0.85
N LEU A 28 12.81 -3.85 1.63
CA LEU A 28 13.64 -5.02 1.29
C LEU A 28 13.23 -5.66 -0.03
N VAL A 29 11.97 -5.52 -0.38
CA VAL A 29 11.37 -6.26 -1.48
C VAL A 29 11.46 -5.54 -2.80
N LEU A 30 11.16 -4.25 -2.77
CA LEU A 30 11.20 -3.43 -3.96
C LEU A 30 12.63 -3.40 -4.51
N GLN A 31 13.63 -3.47 -3.65
CA GLN A 31 15.04 -3.50 -4.04
C GLN A 31 15.47 -4.78 -4.75
N TYR A 32 14.93 -5.94 -4.39
CA TYR A 32 15.17 -7.17 -5.15
C TYR A 32 14.77 -7.00 -6.61
N TRP A 33 13.66 -6.30 -6.87
CA TRP A 33 13.14 -6.07 -8.21
C TRP A 33 13.73 -4.84 -8.92
N PHE A 34 14.13 -3.80 -8.19
CA PHE A 34 14.75 -2.60 -8.76
C PHE A 34 16.26 -2.73 -8.98
N SER A 35 16.90 -3.83 -8.56
CA SER A 35 18.34 -4.07 -8.80
C SER A 35 18.70 -4.42 -10.25
N SER A 36 17.73 -4.47 -11.18
CA SER A 36 18.04 -4.63 -12.61
C SER A 36 18.38 -3.28 -13.24
N ASP A 37 19.46 -3.21 -14.02
CA ASP A 37 19.82 -2.08 -14.90
C ASP A 37 18.62 -1.65 -15.78
N GLN A 38 17.75 -0.78 -15.26
CA GLN A 38 16.76 -0.06 -16.06
C GLN A 38 17.30 1.34 -16.29
N GLU A 39 17.56 1.69 -17.55
CA GLU A 39 17.86 3.07 -17.92
C GLU A 39 16.72 3.98 -17.45
N LEU A 40 17.03 4.84 -16.47
CA LEU A 40 16.12 5.89 -16.01
C LEU A 40 15.88 6.86 -17.16
N LYS A 41 14.66 6.83 -17.70
CA LYS A 41 14.20 7.83 -18.67
C LYS A 41 14.21 9.21 -18.03
N SER A 42 14.50 10.22 -18.82
CA SER A 42 14.30 11.60 -18.37
C SER A 42 12.81 11.87 -18.14
N LEU A 43 12.48 12.77 -17.21
CA LEU A 43 11.11 13.21 -16.95
C LEU A 43 10.38 13.68 -18.23
N ARG A 44 11.13 14.22 -19.19
CA ARG A 44 10.59 14.67 -20.47
C ARG A 44 10.17 13.48 -21.35
N GLU A 45 10.99 12.45 -21.42
CA GLU A 45 10.69 11.22 -22.17
C GLU A 45 9.51 10.49 -21.55
N GLU A 46 9.49 10.34 -20.21
CA GLU A 46 8.36 9.74 -19.51
C GLU A 46 7.05 10.51 -19.77
N LYS A 47 7.10 11.85 -19.79
CA LYS A 47 5.93 12.66 -20.12
C LYS A 47 5.46 12.48 -21.57
N LEU A 48 6.39 12.32 -22.51
CA LEU A 48 6.06 12.06 -23.93
C LEU A 48 5.43 10.68 -24.09
N ASP A 49 6.02 9.66 -23.46
CA ASP A 49 5.50 8.29 -23.46
C ASP A 49 4.10 8.23 -22.84
N ASN A 50 3.87 8.98 -21.75
CA ASN A 50 2.56 9.11 -21.14
C ASN A 50 1.52 9.64 -22.13
N VAL A 51 1.82 10.75 -22.82
CA VAL A 51 0.94 11.33 -23.85
C VAL A 51 0.69 10.36 -25.01
N MET A 52 1.68 9.58 -25.41
CA MET A 52 1.49 8.58 -26.46
C MET A 52 0.58 7.44 -25.97
N SER A 53 0.81 6.95 -24.74
CA SER A 53 0.07 5.83 -24.16
C SER A 53 -1.41 6.12 -23.87
N THR A 54 -1.85 7.39 -23.87
CA THR A 54 -3.28 7.73 -23.75
C THR A 54 -4.11 7.27 -24.96
N HIS A 55 -3.47 6.88 -26.06
CA HIS A 55 -4.12 6.39 -27.28
C HIS A 55 -4.24 4.85 -27.32
N GLU A 56 -3.79 4.15 -26.28
CA GLU A 56 -3.90 2.70 -26.15
C GLU A 56 -4.81 2.34 -24.96
N PRO A 57 -5.56 1.23 -25.04
CA PRO A 57 -6.32 0.73 -23.89
C PRO A 57 -5.40 0.46 -22.70
N PHE A 58 -5.76 0.99 -21.54
CA PHE A 58 -4.99 0.81 -20.32
C PHE A 58 -5.92 0.72 -19.12
N VAL A 59 -5.74 -0.30 -18.30
CA VAL A 59 -6.64 -0.58 -17.19
C VAL A 59 -5.84 -0.77 -15.92
N ARG A 60 -6.19 0.02 -14.91
CA ARG A 60 -5.55 -0.01 -13.61
C ARG A 60 -6.57 -0.01 -12.48
N ALA A 61 -6.11 -0.40 -11.30
CA ALA A 61 -6.93 -0.37 -10.09
C ALA A 61 -6.18 0.26 -8.91
N ALA A 62 -6.87 1.09 -8.14
CA ALA A 62 -6.49 1.42 -6.78
C ALA A 62 -6.97 0.30 -5.85
N VAL A 63 -6.04 -0.47 -5.29
CA VAL A 63 -6.31 -1.61 -4.41
C VAL A 63 -6.08 -1.20 -2.96
N MET A 64 -7.09 -1.46 -2.13
CA MET A 64 -7.08 -1.09 -0.71
C MET A 64 -7.85 -2.11 0.13
N TYR A 65 -7.56 -2.14 1.44
CA TYR A 65 -8.22 -3.00 2.40
C TYR A 65 -9.12 -2.19 3.34
N LEU A 66 -10.39 -2.59 3.45
CA LEU A 66 -11.33 -2.04 4.43
C LEU A 66 -11.60 -3.08 5.53
N PRO A 67 -11.07 -2.91 6.75
CA PRO A 67 -11.35 -3.81 7.86
C PRO A 67 -12.79 -3.62 8.39
N PRO A 68 -13.66 -4.65 8.40
CA PRO A 68 -15.05 -4.51 8.84
C PRO A 68 -15.22 -3.98 10.26
N ALA A 69 -14.35 -4.42 11.19
CA ALA A 69 -14.39 -4.01 12.59
C ALA A 69 -14.08 -2.52 12.80
N GLN A 70 -13.52 -1.84 11.80
CA GLN A 70 -13.22 -0.41 11.84
C GLN A 70 -13.91 0.34 10.68
N ALA A 71 -14.95 -0.25 10.08
CA ALA A 71 -15.65 0.32 8.93
C ALA A 71 -16.13 1.75 9.22
N ASP A 72 -16.72 2.01 10.39
CA ASP A 72 -17.20 3.35 10.79
C ASP A 72 -16.11 4.44 10.65
N LYS A 73 -14.86 4.11 10.99
CA LYS A 73 -13.72 5.03 10.87
C LYS A 73 -13.30 5.20 9.41
N PHE A 74 -13.09 4.09 8.71
CA PHE A 74 -12.46 4.09 7.38
C PHE A 74 -13.43 4.41 6.25
N ILE A 75 -14.74 4.21 6.41
CA ILE A 75 -15.75 4.58 5.39
C ILE A 75 -15.75 6.08 5.12
N THR A 76 -15.54 6.91 6.15
CA THR A 76 -15.43 8.37 5.96
C THR A 76 -14.22 8.72 5.10
N GLN A 77 -13.09 8.04 5.29
CA GLN A 77 -11.88 8.22 4.49
C GLN A 77 -12.08 7.70 3.05
N LEU A 78 -12.73 6.53 2.89
CA LEU A 78 -13.08 5.98 1.59
C LEU A 78 -14.01 6.91 0.78
N ARG A 79 -14.93 7.61 1.43
CA ARG A 79 -15.77 8.64 0.77
C ARG A 79 -14.91 9.74 0.14
N TRP A 80 -13.90 10.21 0.85
CA TRP A 80 -12.96 11.21 0.36
C TRP A 80 -12.08 10.69 -0.76
N PHE A 81 -11.54 9.47 -0.62
CA PHE A 81 -10.81 8.79 -1.69
C PHE A 81 -11.67 8.69 -2.96
N ARG A 82 -12.91 8.18 -2.83
CA ARG A 82 -13.86 8.04 -3.94
C ARG A 82 -14.20 9.38 -4.59
N GLN A 83 -14.37 10.45 -3.79
CA GLN A 83 -14.62 11.78 -4.34
C GLN A 83 -13.42 12.29 -5.15
N SER A 84 -12.20 12.05 -4.68
CA SER A 84 -10.98 12.41 -5.40
C SER A 84 -10.80 11.59 -6.68
N TRP A 85 -11.21 10.32 -6.65
CA TRP A 85 -11.24 9.44 -7.82
C TRP A 85 -12.22 9.93 -8.89
N LEU A 86 -13.44 10.34 -8.50
CA LEU A 86 -14.39 10.97 -9.43
C LEU A 86 -13.84 12.26 -10.03
N THR A 87 -13.16 13.07 -9.23
CA THR A 87 -12.54 14.32 -9.69
C THR A 87 -11.39 14.05 -10.67
N MET A 88 -10.57 13.03 -10.39
CA MET A 88 -9.48 12.58 -11.26
C MET A 88 -10.03 12.04 -12.59
N HIS A 89 -11.14 11.32 -12.56
CA HIS A 89 -11.78 10.74 -13.75
C HIS A 89 -12.17 11.79 -14.80
N GLU A 90 -12.47 13.03 -14.41
CA GLU A 90 -12.75 14.13 -15.36
C GLU A 90 -11.58 14.43 -16.32
N TYR A 91 -10.36 14.01 -15.96
CA TYR A 91 -9.14 14.20 -16.73
C TYR A 91 -8.60 12.89 -17.33
N GLU A 92 -9.30 11.78 -17.15
CA GLU A 92 -8.86 10.47 -17.59
C GLU A 92 -9.05 10.30 -19.11
N PRO A 93 -8.05 9.76 -19.83
CA PRO A 93 -8.19 9.45 -21.25
C PRO A 93 -9.34 8.48 -21.54
N GLU A 94 -9.97 8.63 -22.71
CA GLU A 94 -11.14 7.82 -23.10
C GLU A 94 -10.89 6.30 -23.11
N LEU A 95 -9.66 5.87 -23.40
CA LEU A 95 -9.27 4.46 -23.45
C LEU A 95 -8.71 3.94 -22.11
N TRP A 96 -8.58 4.80 -21.12
CA TRP A 96 -8.05 4.45 -19.81
C TRP A 96 -9.18 4.14 -18.84
N ARG A 97 -8.93 3.18 -17.92
CA ARG A 97 -9.84 2.84 -16.84
C ARG A 97 -9.09 2.79 -15.53
N THR A 98 -9.63 3.45 -14.52
CA THR A 98 -9.14 3.40 -13.15
C THR A 98 -10.25 2.92 -12.24
N ASP A 99 -10.17 1.68 -11.78
CA ASP A 99 -11.13 1.13 -10.82
C ASP A 99 -10.67 1.37 -9.38
N ILE A 100 -11.62 1.37 -8.44
CA ILE A 100 -11.34 1.18 -7.01
C ILE A 100 -11.64 -0.29 -6.71
N VAL A 101 -10.70 -1.02 -6.10
CA VAL A 101 -10.91 -2.39 -5.65
C VAL A 101 -10.73 -2.45 -4.15
N VAL A 102 -11.83 -2.65 -3.44
CA VAL A 102 -11.88 -2.72 -1.99
C VAL A 102 -11.97 -4.18 -1.56
N PHE A 103 -10.92 -4.66 -0.91
CA PHE A 103 -10.95 -5.96 -0.24
C PHE A 103 -11.51 -5.81 1.18
N THR A 104 -12.41 -6.70 1.57
CA THR A 104 -13.01 -6.76 2.91
C THR A 104 -13.41 -8.21 3.22
N SER A 105 -13.49 -8.58 4.49
CA SER A 105 -13.82 -9.96 4.90
C SER A 105 -15.32 -10.20 5.09
N THR A 106 -16.16 -9.20 4.84
CA THR A 106 -17.63 -9.33 4.81
C THR A 106 -18.23 -8.24 3.94
N SER A 107 -19.43 -8.50 3.40
CA SER A 107 -20.22 -7.47 2.71
C SER A 107 -20.62 -6.37 3.70
N LEU A 108 -20.48 -5.11 3.27
CA LEU A 108 -20.75 -3.91 4.06
C LEU A 108 -21.79 -3.06 3.31
N ILE A 109 -22.87 -2.68 3.99
CA ILE A 109 -23.96 -1.91 3.38
C ILE A 109 -23.47 -0.54 2.92
N GLU A 110 -22.51 0.04 3.63
CA GLU A 110 -21.90 1.33 3.35
C GLU A 110 -21.18 1.32 2.00
N LEU A 111 -20.56 0.21 1.60
CA LEU A 111 -19.92 0.09 0.29
C LEU A 111 -20.96 0.09 -0.83
N LYS A 112 -22.10 -0.59 -0.61
CA LYS A 112 -23.22 -0.58 -1.55
C LYS A 112 -23.85 0.82 -1.67
N GLU A 113 -23.99 1.54 -0.56
CA GLU A 113 -24.46 2.94 -0.55
C GLU A 113 -23.50 3.88 -1.28
N LEU A 114 -22.20 3.58 -1.31
CA LEU A 114 -21.20 4.28 -2.13
C LEU A 114 -21.24 3.89 -3.62
N GLY A 115 -22.15 2.99 -4.00
CA GLY A 115 -22.28 2.50 -5.37
C GLY A 115 -21.19 1.51 -5.78
N CYS A 116 -20.50 0.90 -4.81
CA CYS A 116 -19.57 -0.18 -5.09
C CYS A 116 -20.34 -1.50 -5.32
N VAL A 117 -19.77 -2.36 -6.16
CA VAL A 117 -20.42 -3.59 -6.65
C VAL A 117 -19.58 -4.83 -6.38
N GLU A 118 -20.22 -5.97 -6.13
CA GLU A 118 -19.57 -7.25 -5.83
C GLU A 118 -19.44 -8.14 -7.06
N ASN A 119 -19.24 -7.54 -8.24
CA ASN A 119 -18.98 -8.26 -9.47
C ASN A 119 -17.71 -7.75 -10.14
N PRO A 120 -16.90 -8.65 -10.73
CA PRO A 120 -15.69 -8.25 -11.43
C PRO A 120 -16.03 -7.43 -12.67
N ARG A 121 -14.98 -6.79 -13.19
CA ARG A 121 -15.01 -6.22 -14.52
C ARG A 121 -15.09 -7.34 -15.57
N SER A 122 -16.00 -7.21 -16.52
CA SER A 122 -16.23 -8.23 -17.54
C SER A 122 -15.30 -8.08 -18.76
N ASN A 123 -14.91 -6.86 -19.09
CA ASN A 123 -14.07 -6.54 -20.26
C ASN A 123 -13.38 -5.17 -20.11
N VAL A 124 -12.51 -4.82 -21.07
CA VAL A 124 -11.69 -3.61 -20.96
C VAL A 124 -12.43 -2.28 -21.17
N GLN A 125 -13.63 -2.33 -21.72
CA GLN A 125 -14.42 -1.19 -22.18
C GLN A 125 -15.42 -0.69 -21.14
N GLU A 126 -15.77 -1.51 -20.15
CA GLU A 126 -16.66 -1.12 -19.07
C GLU A 126 -16.20 0.20 -18.42
N PRO A 127 -17.11 1.09 -18.01
CA PRO A 127 -16.74 2.31 -17.31
C PRO A 127 -16.06 1.98 -15.99
N ASN A 128 -15.36 2.96 -15.44
CA ASN A 128 -14.75 2.89 -14.11
C ASN A 128 -15.72 2.37 -13.05
N LYS A 129 -15.27 1.42 -12.23
CA LYS A 129 -16.06 0.77 -11.18
C LYS A 129 -15.40 0.92 -9.82
N CYS A 130 -16.24 0.98 -8.78
CA CYS A 130 -15.84 0.59 -7.44
C CYS A 130 -16.26 -0.87 -7.23
N ILE A 131 -15.29 -1.77 -7.08
CA ILE A 131 -15.49 -3.21 -6.95
C ILE A 131 -15.16 -3.63 -5.52
N VAL A 132 -15.98 -4.50 -4.95
CA VAL A 132 -15.80 -5.06 -3.61
C VAL A 132 -15.50 -6.54 -3.73
N ILE A 133 -14.39 -6.98 -3.14
CA ILE A 133 -14.06 -8.39 -2.93
C ILE A 133 -14.34 -8.68 -1.45
N ALA A 134 -15.53 -9.21 -1.17
CA ALA A 134 -16.09 -9.33 0.18
C ALA A 134 -15.75 -10.64 0.90
N ASP A 135 -15.11 -11.58 0.22
CA ASP A 135 -14.68 -12.88 0.73
C ASP A 135 -13.17 -12.92 1.05
N TYR A 136 -12.53 -11.75 1.16
CA TYR A 136 -11.12 -11.65 1.49
C TYR A 136 -10.83 -12.33 2.84
N LYS A 137 -9.89 -13.27 2.80
CA LYS A 137 -9.38 -13.94 3.99
C LYS A 137 -8.21 -13.15 4.52
N LYS A 138 -8.36 -12.64 5.75
CA LYS A 138 -7.28 -11.94 6.44
C LYS A 138 -6.01 -12.77 6.45
N ALA A 139 -4.88 -12.10 6.27
CA ALA A 139 -3.57 -12.70 6.48
C ALA A 139 -3.51 -13.16 7.94
N SER A 140 -3.46 -14.47 8.16
CA SER A 140 -3.44 -15.06 9.49
C SER A 140 -2.10 -15.73 9.70
N PHE A 141 -1.36 -15.23 10.68
CA PHE A 141 -0.09 -15.80 11.09
C PHE A 141 -0.18 -16.11 12.58
N PRO A 142 -0.11 -17.38 13.00
CA PRO A 142 -0.28 -17.76 14.41
C PRO A 142 0.65 -17.02 15.39
N GLU A 143 1.82 -16.59 14.91
CA GLU A 143 2.88 -15.92 15.68
C GLU A 143 2.96 -14.41 15.42
N PHE A 144 2.12 -13.87 14.54
CA PHE A 144 2.17 -12.47 14.10
C PHE A 144 0.75 -11.92 13.86
N ASN A 145 0.21 -11.25 14.87
CA ASN A 145 -1.06 -10.54 14.75
C ASN A 145 -0.78 -9.05 14.52
N TYR A 146 -0.73 -8.66 13.25
CA TYR A 146 -0.54 -7.28 12.88
C TYR A 146 -1.75 -6.71 12.12
N ASP A 147 -2.47 -5.80 12.76
CA ASP A 147 -3.74 -5.23 12.28
C ASP A 147 -3.68 -4.53 10.91
N PHE A 148 -2.53 -4.01 10.49
CA PHE A 148 -2.38 -3.37 9.17
C PHE A 148 -1.66 -4.25 8.14
N ALA A 149 -1.24 -5.48 8.49
CA ALA A 149 -0.61 -6.38 7.50
C ALA A 149 -1.52 -6.63 6.29
N ASP A 150 -2.84 -6.70 6.52
CA ASP A 150 -3.85 -6.85 5.47
C ASP A 150 -3.86 -5.69 4.47
N SER A 151 -3.50 -4.46 4.87
CA SER A 151 -3.46 -3.32 3.93
C SER A 151 -2.36 -3.48 2.88
N ILE A 152 -1.38 -4.35 3.12
CA ILE A 152 -0.35 -4.76 2.16
C ILE A 152 -0.74 -6.06 1.49
N ASN A 153 -1.19 -7.05 2.27
CA ASN A 153 -1.47 -8.39 1.77
C ASN A 153 -2.51 -8.39 0.64
N VAL A 154 -3.49 -7.48 0.64
CA VAL A 154 -4.46 -7.36 -0.46
C VAL A 154 -3.83 -7.07 -1.81
N ALA A 155 -2.67 -6.40 -1.84
CA ALA A 155 -1.91 -6.21 -3.06
C ALA A 155 -1.07 -7.44 -3.44
N ALA A 156 -0.81 -8.37 -2.51
CA ALA A 156 -0.13 -9.64 -2.77
C ALA A 156 -1.09 -10.71 -3.28
N VAL A 157 -2.38 -10.62 -2.94
CA VAL A 157 -3.37 -11.64 -3.31
C VAL A 157 -3.47 -11.75 -4.83
N ASN A 158 -3.24 -12.96 -5.34
CA ASN A 158 -3.56 -13.31 -6.71
C ASN A 158 -5.06 -13.67 -6.82
N HIS A 159 -5.91 -12.66 -6.93
CA HIS A 159 -7.35 -12.83 -7.10
C HIS A 159 -7.71 -12.78 -8.61
N PRO A 160 -8.55 -13.68 -9.14
CA PRO A 160 -8.92 -13.66 -10.57
C PRO A 160 -9.48 -12.32 -11.04
N TRP A 161 -10.16 -11.59 -10.15
CA TRP A 161 -10.76 -10.30 -10.48
C TRP A 161 -9.75 -9.17 -10.66
N VAL A 162 -8.51 -9.36 -10.19
CA VAL A 162 -7.45 -8.37 -10.39
C VAL A 162 -6.57 -8.67 -11.61
N GLU A 163 -6.66 -9.85 -12.21
CA GLU A 163 -5.80 -10.24 -13.34
C GLU A 163 -6.00 -9.37 -14.59
N ILE A 164 -7.19 -8.78 -14.74
CA ILE A 164 -7.58 -7.91 -15.86
C ILE A 164 -6.92 -6.53 -15.83
N TYR A 165 -6.28 -6.15 -14.71
CA TYR A 165 -5.58 -4.89 -14.59
C TYR A 165 -4.15 -5.04 -15.10
N ASP A 166 -3.73 -4.12 -15.95
CA ASP A 166 -2.35 -3.97 -16.36
C ASP A 166 -1.51 -3.51 -15.16
N TRP A 167 -2.06 -2.57 -14.38
CA TRP A 167 -1.36 -1.85 -13.33
C TRP A 167 -2.17 -1.77 -12.04
N VAL A 168 -1.47 -1.76 -10.90
CA VAL A 168 -2.09 -1.64 -9.58
C VAL A 168 -1.45 -0.48 -8.83
N LEU A 169 -2.29 0.34 -8.23
CA LEU A 169 -1.95 1.29 -7.18
C LEU A 169 -2.33 0.67 -5.83
N ARG A 170 -1.37 0.09 -5.11
CA ARG A 170 -1.57 -0.22 -3.69
C ARG A 170 -1.55 1.10 -2.94
N THR A 171 -2.60 1.40 -2.19
CA THR A 171 -2.65 2.64 -1.39
C THR A 171 -3.51 2.46 -0.14
N ASP A 172 -3.30 3.33 0.84
CA ASP A 172 -4.12 3.37 2.04
C ASP A 172 -5.43 4.14 1.80
N ILE A 173 -6.48 3.80 2.56
CA ILE A 173 -7.84 4.35 2.38
C ILE A 173 -7.89 5.87 2.66
N ASP A 174 -6.96 6.39 3.47
CA ASP A 174 -6.89 7.80 3.88
C ASP A 174 -6.10 8.70 2.92
N THR A 175 -5.91 8.25 1.68
CA THR A 175 -5.22 8.98 0.62
C THR A 175 -6.18 9.65 -0.37
N PHE A 176 -5.64 10.45 -1.30
CA PHE A 176 -6.40 11.12 -2.36
C PHE A 176 -5.71 10.91 -3.71
N LEU A 177 -6.51 10.74 -4.76
CA LEU A 177 -6.04 10.83 -6.14
C LEU A 177 -6.11 12.28 -6.60
N THR A 178 -5.05 12.76 -7.23
CA THR A 178 -5.02 14.08 -7.85
C THR A 178 -5.39 13.99 -9.33
N PRO A 179 -5.87 15.07 -9.97
CA PRO A 179 -6.08 15.11 -11.41
C PRO A 179 -4.86 14.70 -12.24
N ALA A 180 -3.64 14.96 -11.75
CA ALA A 180 -2.41 14.56 -12.44
C ALA A 180 -2.28 13.04 -12.59
N PHE A 181 -2.84 12.26 -11.66
CA PHE A 181 -2.83 10.80 -11.74
C PHE A 181 -3.59 10.28 -12.97
N ALA A 182 -4.59 11.02 -13.47
CA ALA A 182 -5.46 10.62 -14.57
C ALA A 182 -4.71 10.27 -15.85
N THR A 183 -3.57 10.92 -16.09
CA THR A 183 -2.75 10.78 -17.30
C THR A 183 -1.34 10.29 -17.02
N TRP A 184 -1.04 9.93 -15.76
CA TRP A 184 0.29 9.51 -15.35
C TRP A 184 0.39 8.00 -15.21
N LYS A 185 1.37 7.43 -15.92
CA LYS A 185 1.83 6.04 -15.91
C LYS A 185 3.37 6.07 -15.96
N PRO A 186 4.06 5.81 -14.85
CA PRO A 186 5.52 5.82 -14.87
C PRO A 186 6.09 4.70 -15.75
N SER A 187 7.32 4.82 -16.20
CA SER A 187 7.98 3.78 -17.01
C SER A 187 8.39 2.56 -16.17
N THR A 188 8.61 2.77 -14.88
CA THR A 188 8.95 1.76 -13.88
C THR A 188 7.96 1.89 -12.72
N MET A 189 7.99 0.95 -11.77
CA MET A 189 7.15 1.07 -10.59
C MET A 189 7.57 2.30 -9.76
N ALA A 190 6.59 3.12 -9.39
CA ALA A 190 6.77 4.28 -8.53
C ALA A 190 6.27 3.98 -7.13
N VAL A 191 6.92 4.60 -6.14
CA VAL A 191 6.62 4.38 -4.72
C VAL A 191 6.57 5.73 -4.01
N GLY A 192 5.73 5.80 -2.97
CA GLY A 192 5.70 6.95 -2.07
C GLY A 192 7.00 7.05 -1.26
N PHE A 193 7.16 8.18 -0.59
CA PHE A 193 8.24 8.40 0.38
C PHE A 193 7.69 8.22 1.80
N GLY A 194 8.24 7.26 2.52
CA GLY A 194 8.10 7.07 3.96
C GLY A 194 9.18 7.85 4.72
N GLN A 195 9.27 7.63 6.03
CA GLN A 195 10.27 8.29 6.87
C GLN A 195 10.63 7.39 8.05
N TYR A 196 11.43 6.35 7.86
CA TYR A 196 11.86 5.46 8.95
C TYR A 196 13.37 5.37 9.10
N SER A 197 14.11 5.95 8.16
CA SER A 197 15.55 5.99 8.16
C SER A 197 16.01 7.45 8.24
N PHE A 198 16.84 7.71 9.25
CA PHE A 198 17.31 9.04 9.61
C PHE A 198 18.82 9.01 9.89
N ASP A 199 19.52 10.07 9.48
CA ASP A 199 20.94 10.25 9.77
C ASP A 199 21.22 10.19 11.27
N GLY A 200 22.25 9.44 11.66
CA GLY A 200 22.66 9.27 13.05
C GLY A 200 21.86 8.23 13.84
N TYR A 201 20.98 7.48 13.18
CA TYR A 201 20.23 6.36 13.74
C TYR A 201 20.60 5.03 13.06
N ASP A 202 20.29 3.90 13.72
CA ASP A 202 20.81 2.57 13.40
C ASP A 202 19.89 1.73 12.50
N THR A 203 18.75 2.27 12.06
CA THR A 203 17.77 1.57 11.22
C THR A 203 18.37 1.07 9.91
N ASN A 204 19.11 1.94 9.20
CA ASN A 204 19.78 1.56 7.94
C ASN A 204 20.85 0.49 8.15
N ASP A 205 21.67 0.61 9.20
CA ASP A 205 22.71 -0.36 9.52
C ASP A 205 22.11 -1.74 9.82
N ARG A 206 21.00 -1.76 10.56
CA ARG A 206 20.29 -2.98 10.90
C ARG A 206 19.66 -3.61 9.67
N LEU A 207 19.02 -2.83 8.81
CA LEU A 207 18.46 -3.30 7.55
C LEU A 207 19.54 -3.86 6.62
N ALA A 208 20.66 -3.15 6.48
CA ALA A 208 21.79 -3.60 5.66
C ALA A 208 22.38 -4.93 6.18
N ARG A 209 22.47 -5.10 7.51
CA ARG A 209 22.85 -6.38 8.10
C ARG A 209 21.84 -7.49 7.75
N ILE A 210 20.55 -7.26 7.94
CA ILE A 210 19.50 -8.27 7.65
C ILE A 210 19.55 -8.69 6.18
N MET A 211 19.69 -7.74 5.27
CA MET A 211 19.84 -8.02 3.83
C MET A 211 21.03 -8.92 3.55
N LYS A 212 22.18 -8.61 4.17
CA LYS A 212 23.39 -9.43 4.04
C LYS A 212 23.19 -10.84 4.63
N ASP A 213 22.55 -10.95 5.78
CA ASP A 213 22.28 -12.23 6.45
C ASP A 213 21.33 -13.12 5.61
N LEU A 214 20.50 -12.51 4.76
CA LEU A 214 19.56 -13.16 3.85
C LEU A 214 20.08 -13.30 2.39
N ASP A 215 21.35 -12.96 2.14
CA ASP A 215 21.95 -12.98 0.79
C ASP A 215 21.17 -12.13 -0.24
N MET A 216 20.60 -11.02 0.21
CA MET A 216 19.89 -10.05 -0.62
C MET A 216 20.84 -8.99 -1.16
N GLN A 217 20.52 -8.43 -2.33
CA GLN A 217 21.27 -7.29 -2.88
C GLN A 217 21.19 -6.08 -1.94
N PRO A 218 22.27 -5.30 -1.77
CA PRO A 218 22.22 -4.09 -0.95
C PRO A 218 21.14 -3.11 -1.41
N ALA A 219 20.62 -2.38 -0.43
CA ALA A 219 19.64 -1.34 -0.63
C ALA A 219 20.19 -0.12 -1.39
N GLU A 220 19.49 0.31 -2.44
CA GLU A 220 19.79 1.57 -3.15
C GLU A 220 18.84 2.71 -2.79
N LEU A 221 17.66 2.41 -2.27
CA LEU A 221 16.61 3.38 -1.93
C LEU A 221 16.09 3.13 -0.53
N ASP A 222 16.21 4.10 0.38
CA ASP A 222 15.59 4.06 1.70
C ASP A 222 14.25 4.78 1.74
N ASN A 223 13.60 4.74 2.92
CA ASN A 223 12.39 5.51 3.18
C ASN A 223 11.27 5.24 2.16
N ILE A 224 11.10 3.97 1.79
CA ILE A 224 10.00 3.55 0.91
C ILE A 224 8.65 3.69 1.64
N GLY A 225 7.72 4.41 1.00
CA GLY A 225 6.37 4.64 1.50
C GLY A 225 5.40 3.51 1.18
N SER A 226 4.18 3.65 1.69
CA SER A 226 3.17 2.61 1.69
C SER A 226 2.41 2.55 0.37
N THR A 227 2.34 3.67 -0.34
CA THR A 227 1.70 3.77 -1.66
C THR A 227 2.63 3.30 -2.76
N TRP A 228 2.19 2.36 -3.59
CA TRP A 228 2.96 1.82 -4.69
C TRP A 228 2.16 1.73 -5.98
N TYR A 229 2.74 2.13 -7.09
CA TYR A 229 2.08 2.16 -8.38
C TYR A 229 2.96 1.56 -9.48
N GLY A 230 2.51 0.48 -10.10
CA GLY A 230 3.32 -0.22 -11.09
C GLY A 230 2.55 -1.29 -11.85
N ALA A 231 3.27 -1.99 -12.73
CA ALA A 231 2.76 -3.19 -13.38
C ALA A 231 2.27 -4.19 -12.32
N ARG A 232 1.08 -4.74 -12.52
CA ARG A 232 0.38 -5.56 -11.51
C ARG A 232 1.25 -6.67 -10.95
N GLN A 233 1.89 -7.46 -11.81
CA GLN A 233 2.70 -8.59 -11.39
C GLN A 233 3.86 -8.16 -10.49
N LEU A 234 4.53 -7.05 -10.82
CA LEU A 234 5.62 -6.50 -10.03
C LEU A 234 5.12 -6.03 -8.66
N VAL A 235 4.01 -5.28 -8.61
CA VAL A 235 3.39 -4.84 -7.34
C VAL A 235 2.99 -6.05 -6.48
N GLN A 236 2.41 -7.09 -7.08
CA GLN A 236 2.02 -8.33 -6.39
C GLN A 236 3.22 -9.07 -5.83
N SER A 237 4.28 -9.26 -6.62
CA SER A 237 5.53 -9.84 -6.14
C SER A 237 6.12 -9.01 -5.00
N CYS A 238 6.02 -7.68 -5.09
CA CYS A 238 6.52 -6.80 -4.05
C CYS A 238 5.71 -6.89 -2.76
N ALA A 239 4.39 -7.00 -2.86
CA ALA A 239 3.55 -7.18 -1.69
C ALA A 239 3.76 -8.56 -1.06
N ASN A 240 3.92 -9.62 -1.86
CA ASN A 240 4.11 -10.97 -1.35
C ASN A 240 5.40 -11.12 -0.54
N MET A 241 6.54 -10.74 -1.12
CA MET A 241 7.81 -10.78 -0.40
C MET A 241 7.77 -9.82 0.81
N THR A 242 6.97 -8.75 0.77
CA THR A 242 6.82 -7.85 1.92
C THR A 242 6.15 -8.62 3.05
N MET A 243 5.06 -9.32 2.78
CA MET A 243 4.44 -10.18 3.80
C MET A 243 5.43 -11.21 4.38
N GLU A 244 6.27 -11.83 3.54
CA GLU A 244 7.32 -12.76 3.99
C GLU A 244 8.35 -12.09 4.91
N MET A 245 8.82 -10.90 4.53
CA MET A 245 9.78 -10.13 5.33
C MET A 245 9.16 -9.63 6.65
N MET A 246 7.86 -9.29 6.71
CA MET A 246 7.22 -8.88 7.98
C MET A 246 7.29 -10.01 8.99
N LEU A 247 7.04 -11.24 8.54
CA LEU A 247 7.11 -12.44 9.37
C LEU A 247 8.53 -12.73 9.80
N TYR A 248 9.49 -12.61 8.88
CA TYR A 248 10.90 -12.82 9.18
C TYR A 248 11.38 -11.84 10.26
N LEU A 249 11.11 -10.54 10.09
CA LEU A 249 11.52 -9.53 11.06
C LEU A 249 10.81 -9.75 12.40
N ASN A 250 9.50 -9.96 12.39
CA ASN A 250 8.75 -10.30 13.62
C ASN A 250 9.38 -11.49 14.33
N LYS A 251 9.74 -12.55 13.61
CA LYS A 251 10.27 -13.77 14.23
C LYS A 251 11.69 -13.59 14.76
N ASN A 252 12.58 -13.01 13.96
CA ASN A 252 14.02 -13.10 14.17
C ASN A 252 14.66 -11.79 14.63
N GLU A 253 14.06 -10.65 14.31
CA GLU A 253 14.66 -9.34 14.54
C GLU A 253 14.06 -8.66 15.77
N PHE A 254 12.75 -8.72 15.98
CA PHE A 254 12.16 -8.09 17.16
C PHE A 254 12.38 -8.91 18.44
N THR A 255 12.90 -8.24 19.45
CA THR A 255 12.96 -8.71 20.84
C THR A 255 11.56 -8.84 21.43
N GLN A 256 11.44 -9.56 22.55
CA GLN A 256 10.15 -9.69 23.25
C GLN A 256 9.65 -8.36 23.84
N GLU A 257 10.57 -7.43 24.15
CA GLU A 257 10.19 -6.10 24.59
C GLU A 257 9.55 -5.31 23.44
N GLU A 258 10.20 -5.28 22.26
CA GLU A 258 9.70 -4.56 21.08
C GLU A 258 8.33 -5.09 20.61
N LYS A 259 8.09 -6.40 20.75
CA LYS A 259 6.80 -7.03 20.43
C LYS A 259 5.67 -6.68 21.40
N ASN A 260 5.97 -6.14 22.57
CA ASN A 260 4.96 -5.85 23.58
C ASN A 260 4.16 -4.60 23.17
N ALA A 261 2.82 -4.67 23.24
CA ALA A 261 1.96 -3.52 22.98
C ALA A 261 2.27 -2.29 23.86
N GLU A 262 2.80 -2.48 25.08
CA GLU A 262 3.24 -1.39 25.97
C GLU A 262 4.56 -0.73 25.55
N TYR A 263 5.32 -1.37 24.66
CA TYR A 263 6.51 -0.76 24.07
C TYR A 263 6.11 0.44 23.19
N GLY A 264 5.04 0.29 22.42
CA GLY A 264 4.55 1.35 21.54
C GLY A 264 5.70 1.95 20.72
N ALA A 265 5.77 3.28 20.65
CA ALA A 265 6.74 4.02 19.84
C ALA A 265 8.07 4.32 20.55
N LYS A 266 8.44 3.59 21.61
CA LYS A 266 9.67 3.86 22.37
C LYS A 266 10.96 3.67 21.55
N GLY A 267 10.93 2.79 20.56
CA GLY A 267 12.05 2.55 19.64
C GLY A 267 12.29 3.67 18.63
N TRP A 268 11.34 4.58 18.45
CA TRP A 268 11.45 5.65 17.47
C TRP A 268 12.46 6.75 17.89
N PRO A 269 13.27 7.31 16.96
CA PRO A 269 13.35 7.05 15.51
C PRO A 269 14.49 6.10 15.12
N ARG A 270 14.91 5.23 16.05
CA ARG A 270 15.83 4.12 15.79
C ARG A 270 15.02 2.98 15.17
N TRP A 271 15.08 1.82 15.79
CA TRP A 271 14.35 0.63 15.45
C TRP A 271 13.20 0.40 16.42
N HIS A 272 12.01 0.07 15.90
CA HIS A 272 10.76 -0.11 16.65
C HIS A 272 10.12 -1.45 16.32
#